data_AF-A0A3Q2LHV5-F1
#
_entry.id   AF-A0A3Q2LHV5-F1
#
_cell.length_a   1.000
_cell.length_b   1.000
_cell.length_c   1.000
_cell.angle_alpha   90.00
_cell.angle_beta   90.00
_cell.angle_gamma   90.00
#
_symmetry.space_group_name_H-M   'P 1'
#
loop_
_entity.id
_entity.type
_entity.pdbx_description
1 polymer ?
#
loop_
_entity_poly.entity_id
_entity_poly.type
_entity_poly.pdbx_seq_one_letter_code
_entity_poly.pdbx_strand_id
1 'polypeptide(L)'
;MGPIFNTAKKGGKFKKAPKRPPHQTLMFPLLWMCMLQLHRSQWDAITEMDEHNRPIHTYQVCNVMEPNQNNWLRTNWISRDAAQKIYVEMKFTLRDCNSIPWVLGTCKETFNLYYVESDESHGIKFKPSQYTKIDTIAADESFTQMDLGDRILKLNTEIREVGPIERKGFYLAFQDIGACIALVSVRVFYKKCPFTVRNLAMFPDTIPRVDSSSLVEVRGSCVKSAEERDTPKLYCGADGDWLVPLGRCICSTGYEEIEGSCQGTSMTSLLPTGSPLHNLHRRKTEEKQHLQSNPKGYLQDFDAHGPPTSI
;
A
#
# COMPACT_ATOMS: atom_id res chain seq x y z
N MET A 1 -58.36 30.51 20.30
CA MET A 1 -57.29 30.04 21.21
C MET A 1 -57.07 28.55 20.97
N GLY A 2 -55.82 28.13 20.68
CA GLY A 2 -55.39 26.72 20.61
C GLY A 2 -55.20 26.17 19.18
N PRO A 3 -54.18 25.32 18.94
CA PRO A 3 -52.91 25.83 18.41
C PRO A 3 -52.47 25.22 17.07
N ILE A 4 -51.64 26.00 16.37
CA ILE A 4 -50.90 25.66 15.16
C ILE A 4 -49.73 24.72 15.55
N PHE A 5 -49.74 23.48 15.07
CA PHE A 5 -48.60 22.58 15.21
C PHE A 5 -47.54 22.89 14.15
N ASN A 6 -46.47 23.55 14.60
CA ASN A 6 -45.18 23.66 13.90
C ASN A 6 -44.56 22.26 13.76
N THR A 7 -44.39 21.78 12.53
CA THR A 7 -43.51 20.63 12.26
C THR A 7 -42.09 21.15 12.02
N ALA A 8 -41.27 21.09 13.06
CA ALA A 8 -39.84 21.32 12.99
C ALA A 8 -39.17 20.27 12.07
N LYS A 9 -38.58 20.71 10.96
CA LYS A 9 -37.66 19.91 10.15
C LYS A 9 -36.44 19.53 11.00
N LYS A 10 -36.40 18.28 11.47
CA LYS A 10 -35.22 17.68 12.11
C LYS A 10 -34.04 17.73 11.13
N GLY A 11 -32.92 18.28 11.60
CA GLY A 11 -31.66 18.35 10.87
C GLY A 11 -31.20 16.98 10.40
N GLY A 12 -30.96 16.88 9.10
CA GLY A 12 -30.31 15.73 8.49
C GLY A 12 -28.86 15.65 8.96
N LYS A 13 -28.53 14.59 9.70
CA LYS A 13 -27.12 14.20 9.91
C LYS A 13 -26.53 13.87 8.54
N PHE A 14 -25.60 14.71 8.07
CA PHE A 14 -24.72 14.35 6.95
C PHE A 14 -23.97 13.08 7.35
N LYS A 15 -24.39 11.93 6.81
CA LYS A 15 -23.58 10.71 6.84
C LYS A 15 -22.32 11.02 6.01
N LYS A 16 -21.19 11.20 6.68
CA LYS A 16 -19.88 11.27 6.00
C LYS A 16 -19.78 10.04 5.11
N ALA A 17 -19.48 10.26 3.83
CA ALA A 17 -19.19 9.17 2.91
C ALA A 17 -18.10 8.27 3.52
N PRO A 18 -18.14 6.95 3.29
CA PRO A 18 -17.07 6.06 3.74
C PRO A 18 -15.75 6.58 3.19
N LYS A 19 -14.83 6.98 4.08
CA LYS A 19 -13.46 7.33 3.70
C LYS A 19 -12.87 6.12 2.98
N ARG A 20 -12.29 6.32 1.80
CA ARG A 20 -11.47 5.29 1.14
C ARG A 20 -10.39 4.85 2.13
N PRO A 21 -10.07 3.54 2.22
CA PRO A 21 -8.94 3.11 3.04
C PRO A 21 -7.68 3.84 2.55
N PRO A 22 -6.84 4.35 3.46
CA PRO A 22 -5.64 5.08 3.08
C PRO A 22 -4.76 4.22 2.18
N HIS A 23 -4.04 4.84 1.25
CA HIS A 23 -3.10 4.12 0.39
C HIS A 23 -1.91 3.63 1.21
N GLN A 24 -1.99 2.37 1.63
CA GLN A 24 -0.94 1.67 2.37
C GLN A 24 0.00 1.01 1.36
N THR A 25 1.29 1.38 1.41
CA THR A 25 2.31 0.73 0.58
C THR A 25 2.93 -0.40 1.38
N LEU A 26 2.72 -1.63 0.93
CA LEU A 26 3.33 -2.82 1.51
C LEU A 26 4.84 -2.78 1.30
N MET A 27 5.60 -3.00 2.36
CA MET A 27 7.07 -3.02 2.30
C MET A 27 7.59 -4.39 1.81
N PHE A 28 6.72 -5.39 1.74
CA PHE A 28 7.00 -6.70 1.20
C PHE A 28 5.72 -7.45 0.79
N PRO A 29 5.78 -8.35 -0.22
CA PRO A 29 4.66 -9.24 -0.53
C PRO A 29 4.38 -10.19 0.65
N LEU A 30 3.11 -10.53 0.86
CA LEU A 30 2.66 -11.47 1.91
C LEU A 30 3.37 -12.83 1.86
N LEU A 31 3.78 -13.26 0.66
CA LEU A 31 4.58 -14.48 0.45
C LEU A 31 5.95 -14.45 1.16
N TRP A 32 6.47 -13.27 1.53
CA TRP A 32 7.77 -13.16 2.19
C TRP A 32 7.75 -13.59 3.67
N MET A 33 6.55 -13.72 4.28
CA MET A 33 6.38 -14.42 5.57
C MET A 33 6.91 -15.87 5.52
N CYS A 34 6.94 -16.52 4.36
CA CYS A 34 7.48 -17.87 4.21
C CYS A 34 9.00 -17.95 4.40
N MET A 35 9.71 -16.81 4.36
CA MET A 35 11.17 -16.80 4.36
C MET A 35 11.76 -16.30 5.69
N LEU A 36 10.95 -16.06 6.73
CA LEU A 36 11.43 -15.78 8.09
C LEU A 36 12.52 -16.82 8.41
N GLN A 37 13.79 -16.39 8.46
CA GLN A 37 14.89 -17.31 8.73
C GLN A 37 14.70 -17.92 10.12
N LEU A 38 14.23 -19.17 10.18
CA LEU A 38 14.19 -20.02 11.38
C LEU A 38 15.62 -20.42 11.77
N HIS A 39 16.50 -19.47 12.07
CA HIS A 39 17.77 -19.80 12.66
C HIS A 39 17.53 -20.13 14.15
N ARG A 40 17.27 -21.41 14.45
CA ARG A 40 16.99 -21.93 15.81
C ARG A 40 15.82 -21.24 16.53
N SER A 41 14.68 -21.09 15.85
CA SER A 41 13.46 -20.61 16.51
C SER A 41 12.78 -21.75 17.25
N GLN A 42 12.25 -21.48 18.46
CA GLN A 42 11.33 -22.36 19.19
C GLN A 42 9.88 -22.23 18.68
N TRP A 43 9.67 -21.39 17.67
CA TRP A 43 8.41 -21.27 16.96
C TRP A 43 8.35 -22.28 15.82
N ASP A 44 7.22 -22.98 15.73
CA ASP A 44 6.95 -23.92 14.65
C ASP A 44 6.28 -23.21 13.48
N ALA A 45 6.81 -23.44 12.27
CA ALA A 45 6.18 -22.99 11.04
C ALA A 45 5.18 -24.04 10.58
N ILE A 46 3.90 -23.67 10.50
CA ILE A 46 2.81 -24.59 10.13
C ILE A 46 2.09 -24.05 8.89
N THR A 47 1.55 -24.98 8.10
CA THR A 47 0.65 -24.62 7.00
C THR A 47 -0.77 -24.97 7.42
N GLU A 48 -1.62 -23.96 7.52
CA GLU A 48 -3.04 -24.06 7.85
C GLU A 48 -3.89 -23.70 6.63
N MET A 49 -5.21 -23.92 6.69
CA MET A 49 -6.14 -23.47 5.66
C MET A 49 -6.93 -22.28 6.18
N ASP A 50 -7.04 -21.22 5.38
CA ASP A 50 -7.92 -20.09 5.71
C ASP A 50 -9.41 -20.45 5.48
N GLU A 51 -10.30 -19.50 5.80
CA GLU A 51 -11.76 -19.62 5.60
C GLU A 51 -12.17 -19.89 4.13
N HIS A 52 -11.27 -19.66 3.18
CA HIS A 52 -11.46 -19.88 1.74
C HIS A 52 -10.73 -21.14 1.24
N ASN A 53 -10.28 -22.03 2.14
CA ASN A 53 -9.50 -23.23 1.84
C ASN A 53 -8.18 -22.96 1.09
N ARG A 54 -7.55 -21.81 1.34
CA ARG A 54 -6.23 -21.49 0.79
C ARG A 54 -5.17 -21.81 1.84
N PRO A 55 -4.06 -22.44 1.45
CA PRO A 55 -2.96 -22.69 2.37
C PRO A 55 -2.37 -21.35 2.83
N ILE A 56 -2.28 -21.17 4.14
CA ILE A 56 -1.63 -20.04 4.81
C ILE A 56 -0.49 -20.58 5.66
N HIS A 57 0.60 -19.82 5.75
CA HIS A 57 1.76 -20.17 6.56
C HIS A 57 1.73 -19.37 7.86
N THR A 58 1.59 -20.08 8.98
CA THR A 58 1.49 -19.52 10.33
C THR A 58 2.73 -19.88 11.13
N TYR A 59 3.04 -19.07 12.15
CA TYR A 59 4.08 -19.39 13.13
C TYR A 59 3.43 -19.55 14.50
N GLN A 60 3.61 -20.68 15.15
CA GLN A 60 3.01 -20.95 16.46
C GLN A 60 4.05 -21.30 17.53
N VAL A 61 3.69 -21.05 18.78
CA VAL A 61 4.41 -21.50 19.97
C VAL A 61 3.41 -21.71 21.11
N CYS A 62 3.56 -22.78 21.88
CA CYS A 62 2.65 -23.11 22.99
C CYS A 62 3.39 -23.82 24.14
N ASN A 63 4.56 -23.29 24.52
CA ASN A 63 5.42 -23.82 25.58
C ASN A 63 4.98 -23.33 26.97
N VAL A 64 3.69 -23.48 27.27
CA VAL A 64 3.03 -22.90 28.47
C VAL A 64 3.34 -23.67 29.77
N MET A 65 3.86 -24.89 29.65
CA MET A 65 4.16 -25.76 30.80
C MET A 65 5.56 -25.49 31.38
N GLU A 66 6.50 -25.00 30.56
CA GLU A 66 7.85 -24.73 31.00
C GLU A 66 8.00 -23.31 31.58
N PRO A 67 8.65 -23.12 32.73
CA PRO A 67 8.96 -21.79 33.24
C PRO A 67 10.07 -21.11 32.41
N ASN A 68 10.20 -19.79 32.55
CA ASN A 68 11.29 -18.98 31.98
C ASN A 68 11.44 -19.08 30.44
N GLN A 69 10.32 -19.14 29.73
CA GLN A 69 10.32 -19.12 28.27
C GLN A 69 10.93 -17.84 27.70
N ASN A 70 11.60 -17.98 26.55
CA ASN A 70 12.23 -16.87 25.84
C ASN A 70 12.40 -17.21 24.34
N ASN A 71 11.27 -17.29 23.65
CA ASN A 71 11.15 -17.85 22.30
C ASN A 71 11.14 -16.72 21.27
N TRP A 72 12.20 -16.61 20.47
CA TRP A 72 12.35 -15.53 19.50
C TRP A 72 12.07 -15.98 18.07
N LEU A 73 11.20 -15.26 17.39
CA LEU A 73 10.97 -15.34 15.95
C LEU A 73 11.39 -14.00 15.32
N ARG A 74 12.29 -14.01 14.34
CA ARG A 74 12.81 -12.79 13.69
C ARG A 74 12.58 -12.80 12.20
N THR A 75 12.01 -11.72 11.66
CA THR A 75 11.83 -11.52 10.21
C THR A 75 13.15 -11.53 9.45
N ASN A 76 13.04 -11.57 8.12
CA ASN A 76 14.14 -11.13 7.28
C ASN A 76 14.35 -9.63 7.40
N TRP A 77 15.44 -9.17 6.78
CA TRP A 77 15.69 -7.74 6.63
C TRP A 77 14.61 -7.13 5.73
N ILE A 78 14.03 -6.04 6.19
CA ILE A 78 12.99 -5.29 5.51
C ILE A 78 13.62 -3.98 5.05
N SER A 79 13.56 -3.71 3.74
CA SER A 79 13.97 -2.40 3.19
C SER A 79 13.09 -1.31 3.77
N ARG A 80 13.69 -0.20 4.22
CA ARG A 80 12.93 0.98 4.66
C ARG A 80 12.22 1.67 3.49
N ASP A 81 12.75 1.54 2.27
CA ASP A 81 12.35 2.33 1.11
C ASP A 81 12.30 3.83 1.45
N ALA A 82 11.18 4.50 1.15
CA ALA A 82 10.95 5.90 1.48
C ALA A 82 10.33 6.11 2.88
N ALA A 83 10.04 5.05 3.62
CA ALA A 83 9.32 5.14 4.89
C ALA A 83 10.17 5.86 5.95
N GLN A 84 9.61 6.85 6.62
CA GLN A 84 10.17 7.37 7.88
C GLN A 84 9.45 6.77 9.08
N LYS A 85 8.16 6.46 8.92
CA LYS A 85 7.34 5.77 9.92
C LYS A 85 6.74 4.54 9.27
N ILE A 86 6.78 3.42 9.98
CA ILE A 86 6.20 2.15 9.55
C ILE A 86 5.06 1.75 10.48
N TYR A 87 4.20 0.88 9.97
CA TYR A 87 3.07 0.30 10.66
C TYR A 87 3.20 -1.21 10.59
N VAL A 88 3.15 -1.86 11.75
CA VAL A 88 3.20 -3.31 11.89
C VAL A 88 1.80 -3.78 12.28
N GLU A 89 1.08 -4.35 11.32
CA GLU A 89 -0.20 -5.04 11.56
C GLU A 89 0.07 -6.53 11.80
N MET A 90 -0.41 -7.03 12.93
CA MET A 90 -0.27 -8.40 13.36
C MET A 90 -1.66 -9.01 13.48
N LYS A 91 -1.89 -10.11 12.77
CA LYS A 91 -3.06 -10.96 12.98
C LYS A 91 -2.63 -12.23 13.67
N PHE A 92 -3.28 -12.57 14.77
CA PHE A 92 -2.89 -13.72 15.59
C PHE A 92 -4.07 -14.28 16.37
N THR A 93 -3.93 -15.52 16.81
CA THR A 93 -4.84 -16.16 17.77
C THR A 93 -4.10 -16.38 19.08
N LEU A 94 -4.85 -16.35 20.19
CA LEU A 94 -4.30 -16.52 21.53
C LEU A 94 -5.25 -17.39 22.36
N ARG A 95 -4.71 -18.42 22.99
CA ARG A 95 -5.48 -19.31 23.87
C ARG A 95 -5.50 -18.77 25.30
N ASP A 96 -6.68 -18.71 25.91
CA ASP A 96 -6.87 -18.33 27.30
C ASP A 96 -6.12 -19.30 28.24
N CYS A 97 -5.28 -18.77 29.13
CA CYS A 97 -4.53 -19.58 30.10
C CYS A 97 -5.43 -20.37 31.05
N ASN A 98 -6.61 -19.84 31.41
CA ASN A 98 -7.60 -20.52 32.25
C ASN A 98 -8.20 -21.76 31.57
N SER A 99 -8.11 -21.83 30.24
CA SER A 99 -8.56 -22.98 29.44
C SER A 99 -7.52 -24.10 29.35
N ILE A 100 -6.33 -23.91 29.95
CA ILE A 100 -5.22 -24.85 29.92
C ILE A 100 -5.00 -25.39 31.35
N PRO A 101 -5.19 -26.70 31.58
CA PRO A 101 -4.90 -27.29 32.88
C PRO A 101 -3.41 -27.19 33.23
N TRP A 102 -3.09 -27.01 34.52
CA TRP A 102 -1.74 -27.13 35.10
C TRP A 102 -0.69 -26.06 34.70
N VAL A 103 -1.11 -24.91 34.16
CA VAL A 103 -0.16 -23.85 33.72
C VAL A 103 -0.20 -22.57 34.56
N LEU A 104 -0.76 -22.63 35.76
CA LEU A 104 -0.87 -21.47 36.65
C LEU A 104 0.53 -20.95 37.03
N GLY A 105 0.80 -19.69 36.67
CA GLY A 105 2.05 -18.99 36.96
C GLY A 105 3.09 -19.01 35.82
N THR A 106 3.07 -20.03 34.96
CA THR A 106 3.94 -20.13 33.77
C THR A 106 3.30 -19.53 32.53
N CYS A 107 1.99 -19.74 32.34
CA CYS A 107 1.27 -19.26 31.17
C CYS A 107 1.13 -17.72 31.16
N LYS A 108 1.24 -17.15 29.96
CA LYS A 108 1.05 -15.73 29.66
C LYS A 108 0.05 -15.57 28.51
N GLU A 109 -0.61 -14.41 28.48
CA GLU A 109 -1.58 -14.03 27.45
C GLU A 109 -1.08 -12.85 26.62
N THR A 110 0.24 -12.70 26.56
CA THR A 110 0.91 -11.64 25.83
C THR A 110 2.20 -12.12 25.21
N PHE A 111 2.61 -11.44 24.13
CA PHE A 111 3.93 -11.57 23.53
C PHE A 111 4.51 -10.17 23.30
N ASN A 112 5.82 -10.08 23.06
CA ASN A 112 6.48 -8.79 22.88
C ASN A 112 6.89 -8.60 21.42
N LEU A 113 6.67 -7.39 20.89
CA LEU A 113 7.15 -6.97 19.58
C LEU A 113 8.41 -6.13 19.75
N TYR A 114 9.42 -6.39 18.92
CA TYR A 114 10.70 -5.69 18.90
C TYR A 114 11.12 -5.32 17.48
N TYR A 115 12.05 -4.38 17.37
CA TYR A 115 12.75 -4.08 16.13
C TYR A 115 14.22 -3.75 16.34
N VAL A 116 15.00 -3.85 15.27
CA VAL A 116 16.35 -3.31 15.18
C VAL A 116 16.61 -2.78 13.78
N GLU A 117 17.21 -1.61 13.69
CA GLU A 117 17.59 -1.00 12.42
C GLU A 117 18.96 -1.51 11.93
N SER A 118 19.12 -1.66 10.62
CA SER A 118 20.37 -2.08 9.98
C SER A 118 20.51 -1.53 8.57
N ASP A 119 21.73 -1.12 8.21
CA ASP A 119 22.10 -0.74 6.85
C ASP A 119 22.44 -1.94 5.95
N GLU A 120 22.68 -3.11 6.56
CA GLU A 120 23.06 -4.36 5.90
C GLU A 120 21.94 -5.39 5.99
N SER A 121 21.64 -6.04 4.86
CA SER A 121 20.57 -7.05 4.74
C SER A 121 21.00 -8.46 5.15
N HIS A 122 22.31 -8.73 5.19
CA HIS A 122 22.89 -10.02 5.50
C HIS A 122 23.87 -9.89 6.67
N GLY A 123 24.12 -10.99 7.39
CA GLY A 123 25.28 -11.08 8.29
C GLY A 123 25.07 -10.62 9.74
N ILE A 124 23.90 -10.10 10.13
CA ILE A 124 23.65 -9.81 11.55
C ILE A 124 23.32 -11.11 12.28
N LYS A 125 24.30 -11.59 13.06
CA LYS A 125 24.06 -12.61 14.09
C LYS A 125 22.96 -12.12 15.02
N PHE A 126 21.94 -12.94 15.22
CA PHE A 126 20.84 -12.61 16.11
C PHE A 126 21.36 -12.39 17.53
N LYS A 127 21.15 -11.19 18.07
CA LYS A 127 21.51 -10.79 19.43
C LYS A 127 20.33 -10.06 20.08
N PRO A 128 19.57 -10.72 20.96
CA PRO A 128 18.39 -10.12 21.60
C PRO A 128 18.64 -8.75 22.25
N SER A 129 19.82 -8.53 22.82
CA SER A 129 20.18 -7.28 23.50
C SER A 129 20.25 -6.04 22.59
N GLN A 130 20.29 -6.23 21.27
CA GLN A 130 20.32 -5.12 20.30
C GLN A 130 18.92 -4.70 19.86
N TYR A 131 17.88 -5.48 20.21
CA TYR A 131 16.52 -5.21 19.81
C TYR A 131 15.86 -4.24 20.79
N THR A 132 15.20 -3.23 20.25
CA THR A 132 14.40 -2.28 21.01
C THR A 132 12.97 -2.79 21.10
N LYS A 133 12.41 -2.85 22.32
CA LYS A 133 11.02 -3.25 22.53
C LYS A 133 10.08 -2.18 21.99
N ILE A 134 9.16 -2.57 21.12
CA ILE A 134 8.08 -1.72 20.60
C ILE A 134 6.94 -1.72 21.61
N ASP A 135 6.39 -2.90 21.89
CA ASP A 135 5.26 -3.03 22.82
C ASP A 135 5.08 -4.47 23.32
N THR A 136 4.25 -4.63 24.34
CA THR A 136 3.65 -5.91 24.76
C THR A 136 2.29 -6.03 24.11
N ILE A 137 2.11 -7.04 23.27
CA ILE A 137 0.89 -7.27 22.52
C ILE A 137 0.00 -8.24 23.30
N ALA A 138 -1.26 -7.85 23.48
CA ALA A 138 -2.31 -8.65 24.09
C ALA A 138 -3.43 -8.89 23.07
N ALA A 139 -4.22 -9.93 23.29
CA ALA A 139 -5.42 -10.19 22.51
C ALA A 139 -6.60 -9.38 23.05
N ASP A 140 -7.47 -8.91 22.14
CA ASP A 140 -8.80 -8.39 22.49
C ASP A 140 -9.74 -9.54 22.85
N GLU A 141 -9.65 -10.65 22.10
CA GLU A 141 -10.40 -11.89 22.32
C GLU A 141 -9.44 -13.10 22.35
N SER A 142 -9.51 -13.88 23.43
CA SER A 142 -8.86 -15.19 23.52
C SER A 142 -9.87 -16.31 23.27
N PHE A 143 -9.39 -17.45 22.78
CA PHE A 143 -10.22 -18.65 22.61
C PHE A 143 -10.01 -19.64 23.75
N THR A 144 -11.07 -20.37 24.10
CA THR A 144 -11.12 -21.33 25.20
C THR A 144 -11.24 -22.77 24.71
N GLN A 145 -11.29 -23.73 25.63
CA GLN A 145 -11.50 -25.14 25.33
C GLN A 145 -12.87 -25.40 24.69
N MET A 146 -13.90 -24.58 24.99
CA MET A 146 -15.21 -24.69 24.36
C MET A 146 -15.15 -24.26 22.90
N ASP A 147 -14.48 -23.13 22.61
CA ASP A 147 -14.30 -22.63 21.25
C ASP A 147 -13.55 -23.65 20.38
N LEU A 148 -12.56 -24.35 20.94
CA LEU A 148 -11.89 -25.46 20.26
C LEU A 148 -12.84 -26.63 19.92
N GLY A 149 -13.80 -26.93 20.80
CA GLY A 149 -14.84 -27.93 20.56
C GLY A 149 -15.75 -27.55 19.39
N ASP A 150 -16.04 -26.26 19.27
CA ASP A 150 -16.86 -25.68 18.19
C ASP A 150 -16.05 -25.31 16.94
N ARG A 151 -14.72 -25.56 16.94
CA ARG A 151 -13.76 -25.19 15.89
C ARG A 151 -13.74 -23.69 15.59
N ILE A 152 -14.00 -22.87 16.60
CA ILE A 152 -13.98 -21.41 16.52
C ILE A 152 -12.61 -20.93 16.98
N LEU A 153 -11.91 -20.21 16.11
CA LEU A 153 -10.70 -19.48 16.46
C LEU A 153 -11.01 -17.98 16.55
N LYS A 154 -10.40 -17.30 17.53
CA LYS A 154 -10.54 -15.86 17.74
C LYS A 154 -9.35 -15.13 17.12
N LEU A 155 -9.57 -14.51 15.96
CA LEU A 155 -8.55 -13.78 15.23
C LEU A 155 -8.47 -12.32 15.73
N ASN A 156 -7.35 -11.97 16.33
CA ASN A 156 -7.03 -10.62 16.80
C ASN A 156 -6.28 -9.86 15.71
N THR A 157 -6.43 -8.54 15.67
CA THR A 157 -5.67 -7.66 14.76
C THR A 157 -5.13 -6.46 15.52
N GLU A 158 -3.82 -6.41 15.72
CA GLU A 158 -3.13 -5.34 16.43
C GLU A 158 -2.23 -4.56 15.49
N ILE A 159 -2.24 -3.22 15.57
CA ILE A 159 -1.38 -2.36 14.76
C ILE A 159 -0.47 -1.53 15.67
N ARG A 160 0.83 -1.50 15.38
CA ARG A 160 1.80 -0.64 16.08
C ARG A 160 2.55 0.27 15.11
N GLU A 161 2.72 1.53 15.49
CA GLU A 161 3.56 2.49 14.77
C GLU A 161 5.00 2.39 15.26
N VAL A 162 5.97 2.44 14.34
CA VAL A 162 7.40 2.45 14.65
C VAL A 162 8.09 3.53 13.83
N GLY A 163 8.94 4.32 14.46
CA GLY A 163 9.78 5.32 13.80
C GLY A 163 10.09 6.53 14.68
N PRO A 164 10.92 7.47 14.19
CA PRO A 164 11.47 7.50 12.83
C PRO A 164 12.48 6.38 12.57
N ILE A 165 12.41 5.73 11.40
CA ILE A 165 13.42 4.77 10.92
C ILE A 165 14.44 5.57 10.10
N GLU A 166 15.72 5.47 10.46
CA GLU A 166 16.79 6.29 9.89
C GLU A 166 17.73 5.49 8.99
N ARG A 167 17.93 4.19 9.28
CA ARG A 167 18.81 3.30 8.51
C ARG A 167 18.16 2.79 7.23
N LYS A 168 18.92 2.08 6.40
CA LYS A 168 18.41 1.55 5.11
C LYS A 168 17.32 0.48 5.27
N GLY A 169 17.21 -0.17 6.42
CA GLY A 169 16.20 -1.17 6.70
C GLY A 169 16.20 -1.61 8.15
N PHE A 170 15.43 -2.65 8.45
CA PHE A 170 15.23 -3.12 9.82
C PHE A 170 14.81 -4.60 9.85
N TYR A 171 14.88 -5.20 11.03
CA TYR A 171 14.29 -6.49 11.34
C TYR A 171 13.21 -6.30 12.41
N LEU A 172 12.14 -7.07 12.33
CA LEU A 172 11.19 -7.24 13.42
C LEU A 172 11.48 -8.56 14.14
N ALA A 173 11.20 -8.58 15.44
CA ALA A 173 11.23 -9.81 16.21
C ALA A 173 10.06 -9.91 17.18
N PHE A 174 9.60 -11.14 17.37
CA PHE A 174 8.50 -11.51 18.23
C PHE A 174 9.08 -12.40 19.33
N GLN A 175 8.87 -12.01 20.57
CA GLN A 175 9.35 -12.74 21.72
C GLN A 175 8.14 -13.28 22.49
N ASP A 176 8.05 -14.59 22.57
CA ASP A 176 7.15 -15.27 23.49
C ASP A 176 7.88 -15.59 24.81
N ILE A 177 7.14 -15.41 25.91
CA ILE A 177 7.59 -15.62 27.29
C ILE A 177 6.69 -16.63 28.05
N GLY A 178 5.93 -17.45 27.33
CA GLY A 178 5.12 -18.54 27.90
C GLY A 178 3.64 -18.47 27.50
N ALA A 179 3.32 -17.96 26.32
CA ALA A 179 1.98 -17.90 25.77
C ALA A 179 1.71 -19.06 24.81
N CYS A 180 0.43 -19.28 24.51
CA CYS A 180 -0.02 -20.20 23.47
C CYS A 180 -0.64 -19.38 22.33
N ILE A 181 0.18 -19.10 21.32
CA ILE A 181 -0.12 -18.14 20.26
C ILE A 181 0.17 -18.71 18.88
N ALA A 182 -0.64 -18.30 17.90
CA ALA A 182 -0.36 -18.53 16.48
C ALA A 182 -0.42 -17.19 15.75
N LEU A 183 0.72 -16.80 15.16
CA LEU A 183 0.86 -15.62 14.34
C LEU A 183 0.43 -15.95 12.91
N VAL A 184 -0.74 -15.44 12.52
CA VAL A 184 -1.42 -15.74 11.26
C VAL A 184 -0.94 -14.84 10.13
N SER A 185 -0.70 -13.56 10.42
CA SER A 185 -0.21 -12.60 9.42
C SER A 185 0.59 -11.48 10.07
N VAL A 186 1.69 -11.10 9.43
CA VAL A 186 2.45 -9.89 9.75
C VAL A 186 2.54 -9.06 8.50
N ARG A 187 1.90 -7.90 8.53
CA ARG A 187 1.87 -6.96 7.41
C ARG A 187 2.55 -5.67 7.83
N VAL A 188 3.66 -5.35 7.18
CA VAL A 188 4.37 -4.10 7.40
C VAL A 188 4.16 -3.18 6.22
N PHE A 189 3.75 -1.96 6.51
CA PHE A 189 3.45 -0.95 5.51
C PHE A 189 3.82 0.44 6.01
N TYR A 190 3.91 1.38 5.07
CA TYR A 190 3.95 2.80 5.37
C TYR A 190 2.84 3.52 4.62
N LYS A 191 2.46 4.69 5.13
CA LYS A 191 1.45 5.54 4.50
C LYS A 191 2.11 6.50 3.53
N LYS A 192 1.49 6.72 2.37
CA LYS A 192 1.88 7.76 1.41
C LYS A 192 0.66 8.39 0.76
N CYS A 193 0.76 9.66 0.41
CA CYS A 193 -0.19 10.28 -0.49
C CYS A 193 0.19 9.90 -1.92
N PRO A 194 -0.66 9.14 -2.64
CA PRO A 194 -0.30 8.56 -3.93
C PRO A 194 -0.26 9.62 -5.03
N PHE A 195 0.46 9.35 -6.12
CA PHE A 195 0.43 10.18 -7.31
C PHE A 195 -1.01 10.47 -7.75
N THR A 196 -1.32 11.73 -8.01
CA THR A 196 -2.65 12.12 -8.47
C THR A 196 -2.60 13.31 -9.41
N VAL A 197 -3.63 13.41 -10.25
CA VAL A 197 -3.88 14.59 -11.09
C VAL A 197 -5.15 15.26 -10.59
N ARG A 198 -5.05 16.55 -10.27
CA ARG A 198 -6.15 17.39 -9.78
C ARG A 198 -6.01 18.78 -10.37
N ASN A 199 -7.11 19.34 -10.87
CA ASN A 199 -7.13 20.69 -11.45
C ASN A 199 -6.04 20.91 -12.53
N LEU A 200 -5.85 19.91 -13.40
CA LEU A 200 -4.81 19.87 -14.44
C LEU A 200 -3.36 20.01 -13.91
N ALA A 201 -3.13 19.70 -12.64
CA ALA A 201 -1.81 19.62 -12.03
C ALA A 201 -1.52 18.19 -11.53
N MET A 202 -0.30 17.74 -11.76
CA MET A 202 0.25 16.48 -11.28
C MET A 202 0.89 16.69 -9.90
N PHE A 203 0.59 15.79 -8.97
CA PHE A 203 1.15 15.76 -7.63
C PHE A 203 1.86 14.42 -7.42
N PRO A 204 3.16 14.40 -7.08
CA PRO A 204 3.94 13.18 -6.94
C PRO A 204 3.58 12.40 -5.66
N ASP A 205 3.98 11.12 -5.63
CA ASP A 205 3.97 10.33 -4.39
C ASP A 205 4.69 11.11 -3.27
N THR A 206 4.00 11.33 -2.15
CA THR A 206 4.53 12.13 -1.03
C THR A 206 4.42 11.35 0.28
N ILE A 207 5.51 11.32 1.04
CA ILE A 207 5.55 10.70 2.37
C ILE A 207 5.10 11.73 3.41
N PRO A 208 4.11 11.41 4.27
CA PRO A 208 3.73 12.29 5.37
C PRO A 208 4.91 12.50 6.33
N ARG A 209 4.91 13.62 7.04
CA ARG A 209 5.87 13.81 8.13
C ARG A 209 5.56 12.85 9.29
N VAL A 210 6.58 12.63 10.12
CA VAL A 210 6.52 11.70 11.26
C VAL A 210 5.57 12.21 12.36
N ASP A 211 5.43 13.53 12.51
CA ASP A 211 4.52 14.17 13.46
C ASP A 211 3.07 14.14 12.95
N SER A 212 2.18 13.53 13.74
CA SER A 212 0.79 13.23 13.34
C SER A 212 -0.10 14.46 13.15
N SER A 213 0.34 15.64 13.58
CA SER A 213 -0.40 16.90 13.48
C SER A 213 -0.01 17.76 12.29
N SER A 214 1.09 17.46 11.60
CA SER A 214 1.58 18.33 10.52
C SER A 214 1.09 17.88 9.14
N LEU A 215 0.90 18.87 8.26
CA LEU A 215 0.57 18.67 6.86
C LEU A 215 1.79 18.97 5.99
N VAL A 216 2.03 18.15 4.98
CA VAL A 216 3.07 18.42 3.98
C VAL A 216 2.45 19.18 2.82
N GLU A 217 2.81 20.45 2.66
CA GLU A 217 2.44 21.22 1.47
C GLU A 217 3.19 20.70 0.24
N VAL A 218 2.46 20.42 -0.83
CA VAL A 218 3.01 19.93 -2.09
C VAL A 218 2.51 20.83 -3.22
N ARG A 219 3.46 21.46 -3.92
CA ARG A 219 3.19 22.22 -5.14
C ARG A 219 3.03 21.26 -6.32
N GLY A 220 1.92 21.38 -7.04
CA GLY A 220 1.67 20.60 -8.25
C GLY A 220 2.43 21.15 -9.45
N SER A 221 2.65 20.31 -10.45
CA SER A 221 3.18 20.72 -11.76
C SER A 221 2.09 20.58 -12.82
N CYS A 222 1.86 21.60 -13.64
CA CYS A 222 0.85 21.52 -14.68
C CYS A 222 1.09 20.32 -15.62
N VAL A 223 0.00 19.67 -16.03
CA VAL A 223 0.07 18.62 -17.05
C VAL A 223 0.59 19.19 -18.36
N LYS A 224 1.01 18.31 -19.28
CA LYS A 224 1.49 18.74 -20.60
C LYS A 224 0.41 19.55 -21.32
N SER A 225 0.84 20.63 -22.00
CA SER A 225 -0.05 21.56 -22.72
C SER A 225 -1.06 22.28 -21.82
N ALA A 226 -0.70 22.52 -20.57
CA ALA A 226 -1.41 23.37 -19.63
C ALA A 226 -0.47 24.43 -19.04
N GLU A 227 -1.06 25.55 -18.64
CA GLU A 227 -0.40 26.70 -18.04
C GLU A 227 -0.95 26.95 -16.64
N GLU A 228 -0.08 27.44 -15.74
CA GLU A 228 -0.45 27.79 -14.39
C GLU A 228 -1.31 29.06 -14.40
N ARG A 229 -2.54 28.95 -13.89
CA ARG A 229 -3.41 30.10 -13.64
C ARG A 229 -3.24 30.60 -12.21
N ASP A 230 -3.37 29.67 -11.26
CA ASP A 230 -3.18 29.88 -9.84
C ASP A 230 -2.28 28.75 -9.34
N THR A 231 -1.30 29.05 -8.47
CA THR A 231 -0.34 28.04 -7.99
C THR A 231 -1.06 26.80 -7.42
N PRO A 232 -0.94 25.63 -8.08
CA PRO A 232 -1.64 24.43 -7.65
C PRO A 232 -0.95 23.83 -6.42
N LYS A 233 -1.71 23.57 -5.35
CA LYS A 233 -1.21 22.98 -4.11
C LYS A 233 -2.15 21.91 -3.56
N LEU A 234 -1.57 20.90 -2.95
CA LEU A 234 -2.24 19.92 -2.09
C LEU A 234 -1.50 19.79 -0.76
N TYR A 235 -2.21 19.28 0.25
CA TYR A 235 -1.65 18.99 1.56
C TYR A 235 -1.72 17.49 1.82
N CYS A 236 -0.58 16.84 2.02
CA CYS A 236 -0.52 15.43 2.39
C CYS A 236 -0.63 15.29 3.91
N GLY A 237 -1.67 14.60 4.39
CA GLY A 237 -1.89 14.34 5.82
C GLY A 237 -1.18 13.08 6.32
N ALA A 238 -1.03 12.96 7.64
CA ALA A 238 -0.41 11.82 8.32
C ALA A 238 -1.07 10.46 7.97
N ASP A 239 -2.34 10.46 7.58
CA ASP A 239 -3.05 9.26 7.15
C ASP A 239 -2.74 8.81 5.71
N GLY A 240 -1.96 9.58 4.95
CA GLY A 240 -1.72 9.31 3.53
C GLY A 240 -2.85 9.81 2.61
N ASP A 241 -3.71 10.69 3.14
CA ASP A 241 -4.79 11.32 2.38
C ASP A 241 -4.36 12.70 1.85
N TRP A 242 -4.69 12.96 0.58
CA TRP A 242 -4.63 14.31 0.02
C TRP A 242 -5.79 15.16 0.54
N LEU A 243 -5.45 16.34 1.07
CA LEU A 243 -6.39 17.34 1.57
C LEU A 243 -6.39 18.58 0.66
N VAL A 244 -7.36 19.47 0.92
CA VAL A 244 -7.61 20.80 0.32
C VAL A 244 -6.83 21.11 -0.97
N PRO A 245 -7.44 20.96 -2.16
CA PRO A 245 -6.88 21.46 -3.41
C PRO A 245 -6.98 22.98 -3.48
N LEU A 246 -5.84 23.64 -3.72
CA LEU A 246 -5.75 25.07 -4.01
C LEU A 246 -5.14 25.27 -5.40
N GLY A 247 -5.52 26.36 -6.05
CA GLY A 247 -5.04 26.71 -7.39
C GLY A 247 -5.40 25.70 -8.47
N ARG A 248 -4.97 26.00 -9.71
CA ARG A 248 -5.22 25.17 -10.89
C ARG A 248 -4.33 25.54 -12.06
N CYS A 249 -4.20 24.59 -12.96
CA CYS A 249 -3.76 24.85 -14.32
C CYS A 249 -4.98 24.96 -15.25
N ILE A 250 -4.75 25.51 -16.44
CA ILE A 250 -5.69 25.59 -17.55
C ILE A 250 -5.01 25.10 -18.81
N CYS A 251 -5.75 24.46 -19.73
CA CYS A 251 -5.15 24.08 -21.00
C CYS A 251 -4.68 25.30 -21.79
N SER A 252 -3.51 25.18 -22.40
CA SER A 252 -2.97 26.19 -23.31
C SER A 252 -3.89 26.39 -24.51
N THR A 253 -3.73 27.51 -25.21
CA THR A 253 -4.52 27.78 -26.41
C THR A 253 -4.38 26.64 -27.45
N GLY A 254 -5.52 26.17 -27.97
CA GLY A 254 -5.56 25.03 -28.90
C GLY A 254 -5.62 23.65 -28.23
N TYR A 255 -5.83 23.60 -26.91
CA TYR A 255 -6.05 22.36 -26.16
C TYR A 255 -7.33 22.44 -25.31
N GLU A 256 -7.97 21.29 -25.12
CA GLU A 256 -9.16 21.14 -24.27
C GLU A 256 -8.93 20.10 -23.17
N GLU A 257 -9.56 20.31 -22.01
CA GLU A 257 -9.46 19.42 -20.86
C GLU A 257 -10.31 18.17 -21.10
N ILE A 258 -9.66 17.01 -21.19
CA ILE A 258 -10.28 15.69 -21.34
C ILE A 258 -9.64 14.75 -20.32
N GLU A 259 -10.45 14.25 -19.38
CA GLU A 259 -10.05 13.28 -18.34
C GLU A 259 -8.81 13.68 -17.53
N GLY A 260 -8.64 14.98 -17.24
CA GLY A 260 -7.49 15.48 -16.47
C GLY A 260 -6.20 15.65 -17.29
N SER A 261 -6.29 15.57 -18.62
CA SER A 261 -5.22 15.90 -19.57
C SER A 261 -5.67 17.00 -20.54
N CYS A 262 -4.72 17.72 -21.11
CA CYS A 262 -4.99 18.67 -22.19
C CYS A 262 -4.73 18.00 -23.54
N GLN A 263 -5.77 17.83 -24.35
CA GLN A 263 -5.69 17.23 -25.67
C GLN A 263 -5.85 18.30 -26.74
N GLY A 264 -5.06 18.22 -27.80
CA GLY A 264 -5.09 19.22 -28.87
C GLY A 264 -6.46 19.19 -29.55
N THR A 265 -7.12 20.33 -29.66
CA THR A 265 -8.34 20.41 -30.46
C THR A 265 -7.95 20.16 -31.91
N SER A 266 -8.41 19.03 -32.46
CA SER A 266 -8.29 18.81 -33.91
C SER A 266 -8.88 20.03 -34.61
N MET A 267 -8.16 20.64 -35.56
CA MET A 267 -8.65 21.83 -36.28
C MET A 267 -10.04 21.66 -36.90
N THR A 268 -10.55 20.43 -37.02
CA THR A 268 -11.95 20.12 -37.35
C THR A 268 -12.98 20.59 -36.31
N SER A 269 -12.69 20.63 -35.01
CA SER A 269 -13.69 21.03 -33.98
C SER A 269 -13.89 22.55 -33.88
N LEU A 270 -12.92 23.34 -34.35
CA LEU A 270 -12.99 24.81 -34.40
C LEU A 270 -13.66 25.33 -35.69
N LEU A 271 -13.90 24.45 -36.67
CA LEU A 271 -14.47 24.81 -37.95
C LEU A 271 -15.97 24.48 -37.95
N PRO A 272 -16.85 25.39 -38.41
CA PRO A 272 -18.26 25.08 -38.58
C PRO A 272 -18.41 23.81 -39.41
N THR A 273 -19.24 22.87 -38.95
CA THR A 273 -19.58 21.65 -39.69
C THR A 273 -20.07 22.03 -41.08
N GLY A 274 -19.32 21.64 -42.13
CA GLY A 274 -19.61 21.98 -43.52
C GLY A 274 -18.77 23.10 -44.13
N SER A 275 -17.87 23.74 -43.36
CA SER A 275 -16.93 24.71 -43.95
C SER A 275 -15.93 24.04 -44.92
N PRO A 276 -15.46 24.77 -45.97
CA PRO A 276 -14.52 24.22 -46.94
C PRO A 276 -13.23 23.68 -46.30
N LEU A 277 -12.74 24.38 -45.26
CA LEU A 277 -11.58 23.97 -44.47
C LEU A 277 -11.84 22.70 -43.66
N HIS A 278 -13.05 22.51 -43.10
CA HIS A 278 -13.42 21.30 -42.34
C HIS A 278 -13.39 20.06 -43.25
N ASN A 279 -13.93 20.21 -44.45
CA ASN A 279 -13.96 19.13 -45.45
C ASN A 279 -12.57 18.84 -46.04
N LEU A 280 -11.72 19.86 -46.21
CA LEU A 280 -10.34 19.70 -46.67
C LEU A 280 -9.47 18.98 -45.62
N HIS A 281 -9.64 19.32 -44.34
CA HIS A 281 -8.93 18.65 -43.25
C HIS A 281 -9.37 17.20 -43.09
N ARG A 282 -10.69 16.93 -43.13
CA ARG A 282 -11.24 15.57 -43.11
C ARG A 282 -10.67 14.70 -44.23
N ARG A 283 -10.63 15.20 -45.47
CA ARG A 283 -10.02 14.48 -46.61
C ARG A 283 -8.52 14.21 -46.40
N LYS A 284 -7.76 15.17 -45.87
CA LYS A 284 -6.32 14.98 -45.58
C LYS A 284 -6.07 13.97 -44.45
N THR A 285 -6.95 13.90 -43.46
CA THR A 285 -6.87 12.90 -42.38
C THR A 285 -7.18 11.50 -42.91
N GLU A 286 -8.20 11.37 -43.77
CA GLU A 286 -8.54 10.12 -44.48
C GLU A 286 -7.40 9.67 -45.42
N GLU A 287 -6.74 10.60 -46.13
CA GLU A 287 -5.56 10.31 -46.98
C GLU A 287 -4.35 9.83 -46.17
N LYS A 288 -4.06 10.44 -45.02
CA LYS A 288 -2.97 10.01 -44.12
C LYS A 288 -3.22 8.63 -43.52
N GLN A 289 -4.45 8.31 -43.17
CA GLN A 289 -4.83 6.96 -42.71
C GLN A 289 -4.71 5.92 -43.83
N HIS A 290 -4.97 6.29 -45.08
CA HIS A 290 -4.80 5.41 -46.24
C HIS A 290 -3.33 5.18 -46.61
N LEU A 291 -2.43 6.13 -46.34
CA LEU A 291 -0.98 5.97 -46.53
C LEU A 291 -0.33 5.08 -45.44
N GLN A 292 -0.85 5.11 -44.20
CA GLN A 292 -0.34 4.27 -43.12
C GLN A 292 -0.84 2.82 -43.17
N SER A 293 -1.93 2.54 -43.89
CA SER A 293 -2.49 1.19 -44.02
C SER A 293 -1.92 0.37 -45.17
N ASN A 294 -1.03 0.91 -46.03
CA ASN A 294 -0.46 0.16 -47.15
C ASN A 294 1.07 0.32 -47.31
N PRO A 295 1.89 -0.43 -46.57
CA PRO A 295 3.35 -0.33 -46.62
C PRO A 295 4.03 -1.31 -47.60
N LYS A 296 3.36 -1.84 -48.64
CA LYS A 296 4.00 -2.77 -49.59
C LYS A 296 3.71 -2.42 -51.04
N GLY A 297 4.77 -2.04 -51.76
CA GLY A 297 4.75 -2.04 -53.22
C GLY A 297 5.73 -1.11 -53.91
N TYR A 298 7.00 -1.05 -53.49
CA TYR A 298 8.10 -0.60 -54.35
C TYR A 298 9.42 -1.21 -53.86
N LEU A 299 9.79 -2.37 -54.40
CA LEU A 299 11.19 -2.71 -54.61
C LEU A 299 11.35 -2.93 -56.12
N GLN A 300 12.21 -2.11 -56.71
CA GLN A 300 12.62 -2.16 -58.10
C GLN A 300 13.53 -3.38 -58.32
N ASP A 301 13.20 -4.21 -59.31
CA ASP A 301 14.18 -5.07 -59.96
C ASP A 301 15.08 -4.20 -60.84
N PHE A 302 16.37 -4.17 -60.52
CA PHE A 302 17.43 -3.71 -61.42
C PHE A 302 18.40 -4.89 -61.63
N ASP A 303 18.31 -5.50 -62.80
CA ASP A 303 19.37 -6.32 -63.38
C ASP A 303 20.61 -5.47 -63.66
N ALA A 304 21.79 -5.88 -63.18
CA ALA A 304 23.08 -5.53 -63.78
C ALA A 304 24.22 -6.46 -63.31
N HIS A 305 24.62 -7.35 -64.23
CA HIS A 305 25.99 -7.74 -64.57
C HIS A 305 27.00 -8.12 -63.47
N GLY A 306 27.30 -9.43 -63.40
CA GLY A 306 28.53 -9.96 -62.81
C GLY A 306 29.73 -9.85 -63.77
N PRO A 307 30.97 -9.70 -63.27
CA PRO A 307 32.18 -9.69 -64.09
C PRO A 307 32.74 -11.12 -64.34
N PRO A 308 33.62 -11.29 -65.34
CA PRO A 308 34.01 -12.59 -65.87
C PRO A 308 35.30 -13.16 -65.25
N THR A 309 35.45 -14.48 -65.39
CA THR A 309 36.70 -15.30 -65.44
C THR A 309 37.52 -15.39 -64.14
N SER A 310 38.15 -16.50 -63.76
CA SER A 310 38.88 -17.51 -64.55
C SER A 310 39.22 -18.77 -63.72
N ILE A 311 39.51 -19.86 -64.46
CA ILE A 311 40.07 -21.19 -64.11
C ILE A 311 39.04 -22.24 -63.70
#